data_AF-A0A5J6IPC1-F1
#
_entry.id   AF-A0A5J6IPC1-F1
#
_cell.length_a   1.000
_cell.length_b   1.000
_cell.length_c   1.000
_cell.angle_alpha   90.00
_cell.angle_beta   90.00
_cell.angle_gamma   90.00
#
_symmetry.space_group_name_H-M   'P 1'
#
loop_
_entity.id
_entity.type
_entity.pdbx_description
1 polymer ?
#
loop_
_entity_poly.entity_id
_entity_poly.type
_entity_poly.pdbx_seq_one_letter_code
_entity_poly.pdbx_strand_id
1 'polypeptide(L)'
;MSLDGFVAGPNHTMDWMTGVTFRPGLVAEYAETTGAVLGGRTGWDAYPDPTGIYGGAWQGPVFVLTHHPEDAQPTPGVTFLSCDVAEAVRIAREAAGGKNVEVFSPTIGRQLLERGLIDEIDLHIVPVLLGDGIRLFDNPGGAPVRLELLVGDDGKAAVDVRYRTVPGE
;
A
#
# COMPACT_ATOMS: atom_id res chain seq x y z
N MET A 1 4.09 7.89 0.10
CA MET A 1 4.76 8.02 -1.21
C MET A 1 5.57 9.32 -1.25
N SER A 2 6.59 9.37 -2.09
CA SER A 2 7.33 10.59 -2.43
C SER A 2 6.43 11.54 -3.22
N LEU A 3 6.85 12.81 -3.33
CA LEU A 3 6.12 13.86 -4.05
C LEU A 3 6.02 13.57 -5.56
N ASP A 4 7.00 12.88 -6.12
CA ASP A 4 7.03 12.42 -7.52
C ASP A 4 6.42 11.03 -7.75
N GLY A 5 5.72 10.48 -6.75
CA GLY A 5 4.80 9.35 -6.93
C GLY A 5 5.39 7.96 -6.70
N PHE A 6 6.53 7.83 -6.02
CA PHE A 6 7.14 6.55 -5.67
C PHE A 6 6.76 6.08 -4.26
N VAL A 7 6.41 4.81 -4.12
CA VAL A 7 6.08 4.18 -2.81
C VAL A 7 7.28 3.51 -2.16
N ALA A 8 8.28 3.14 -2.94
CA ALA A 8 9.55 2.59 -2.49
C ALA A 8 10.64 2.93 -3.51
N GLY A 9 11.91 2.91 -3.08
CA GLY A 9 13.05 3.00 -3.97
C GLY A 9 13.24 1.72 -4.82
N PRO A 10 14.27 1.68 -5.67
CA PRO A 10 14.66 0.47 -6.39
C PRO A 10 14.83 -0.71 -5.42
N ASN A 11 14.44 -1.92 -5.83
CA ASN A 11 14.49 -3.13 -4.99
C ASN A 11 13.72 -3.01 -3.66
N HIS A 12 12.63 -2.24 -3.64
CA HIS A 12 11.77 -2.04 -2.47
C HIS A 12 12.44 -1.31 -1.29
N THR A 13 13.52 -0.53 -1.48
CA THR A 13 14.16 0.16 -0.36
C THR A 13 13.28 1.27 0.25
N MET A 14 13.39 1.42 1.56
CA MET A 14 12.62 2.37 2.37
C MET A 14 13.50 3.33 3.19
N ASP A 15 14.82 3.32 2.96
CA ASP A 15 15.80 4.18 3.63
C ASP A 15 15.51 5.67 3.44
N TRP A 16 14.93 6.05 2.31
CA TRP A 16 14.49 7.42 2.01
C TRP A 16 13.38 7.94 2.95
N MET A 17 12.72 7.06 3.70
CA MET A 17 11.71 7.42 4.72
C MET A 17 12.33 7.76 6.08
N THR A 18 13.66 7.68 6.22
CA THR A 18 14.33 8.01 7.49
C THR A 18 14.00 9.45 7.91
N GLY A 19 13.57 9.62 9.16
CA GLY A 19 13.20 10.93 9.70
C GLY A 19 11.83 11.46 9.26
N VAL A 20 11.10 10.74 8.40
CA VAL A 20 9.72 11.09 8.05
C VAL A 20 8.82 10.90 9.26
N THR A 21 7.99 11.90 9.53
CA THR A 21 6.97 11.85 10.57
C THR A 21 5.58 11.86 9.93
N PHE A 22 4.65 11.18 10.58
CA PHE A 22 3.24 11.16 10.20
C PHE A 22 2.40 11.85 11.27
N ARG A 23 1.12 12.14 10.95
CA ARG A 23 0.20 12.67 11.96
C ARG A 23 0.10 11.72 13.16
N PRO A 24 0.02 12.24 14.39
CA PRO A 24 -0.18 11.42 15.57
C PRO A 24 -1.41 10.50 15.43
N GLY A 25 -1.30 9.27 15.92
CA GLY A 25 -2.41 8.30 15.93
C GLY A 25 -2.66 7.55 14.62
N LEU A 26 -2.06 7.96 13.50
CA LEU A 26 -2.28 7.32 12.18
C LEU A 26 -2.09 5.80 12.20
N VAL A 27 -0.99 5.35 12.78
CA VAL A 27 -0.64 3.92 12.86
C VAL A 27 -1.68 3.15 13.69
N ALA A 28 -2.14 3.74 14.80
CA ALA A 28 -3.14 3.13 15.66
C ALA A 28 -4.50 3.04 14.95
N GLU A 29 -4.88 4.06 14.20
CA GLU A 29 -6.10 4.09 13.40
C GLU A 29 -6.12 2.96 12.37
N TYR A 30 -5.06 2.81 11.56
CA TYR A 30 -4.96 1.68 10.63
C TYR A 30 -4.95 0.32 11.33
N ALA A 31 -4.21 0.19 12.43
CA ALA A 31 -4.19 -1.06 13.20
C ALA A 31 -5.58 -1.42 13.75
N GLU A 32 -6.40 -0.43 14.13
CA GLU A 32 -7.75 -0.67 14.62
C GLU A 32 -8.72 -1.09 13.51
N THR A 33 -8.61 -0.47 12.33
CA THR A 33 -9.54 -0.66 11.21
C THR A 33 -9.14 -1.79 10.25
N THR A 34 -7.88 -2.24 10.25
CA THR A 34 -7.41 -3.33 9.38
C THR A 34 -7.91 -4.68 9.88
N GLY A 35 -8.56 -5.43 8.99
CA GLY A 35 -8.97 -6.82 9.21
C GLY A 35 -8.06 -7.84 8.54
N ALA A 36 -7.51 -7.52 7.37
CA ALA A 36 -6.56 -8.37 6.65
C ALA A 36 -5.64 -7.53 5.76
N VAL A 37 -4.49 -8.10 5.39
CA VAL A 37 -3.56 -7.49 4.44
C VAL A 37 -3.44 -8.36 3.19
N LEU A 38 -3.44 -7.74 2.01
CA LEU A 38 -3.18 -8.38 0.72
C LEU A 38 -1.94 -7.75 0.07
N GLY A 39 -0.85 -8.51 0.02
CA GLY A 39 0.43 -8.12 -0.58
C GLY A 39 0.79 -8.92 -1.82
N GLY A 40 1.81 -8.47 -2.53
CA GLY A 40 2.43 -9.20 -3.65
C GLY A 40 3.75 -9.84 -3.25
N ARG A 41 4.14 -10.92 -3.94
CA ARG A 41 5.35 -11.70 -3.63
C ARG A 41 6.62 -10.87 -3.49
N THR A 42 6.91 -9.97 -4.42
CA THR A 42 8.16 -9.19 -4.40
C THR A 42 8.28 -8.27 -3.17
N GLY A 43 7.16 -7.65 -2.76
CA GLY A 43 7.14 -6.82 -1.55
C GLY A 43 7.29 -7.66 -0.29
N TRP A 44 6.66 -8.85 -0.27
CA TRP A 44 6.84 -9.81 0.81
C TRP A 44 8.29 -10.28 0.94
N ASP A 45 8.95 -10.64 -0.17
CA ASP A 45 10.34 -11.12 -0.12
C ASP A 45 11.33 -10.05 0.36
N ALA A 46 11.03 -8.77 0.12
CA ALA A 46 11.84 -7.67 0.65
C ALA A 46 11.68 -7.50 2.17
N TYR A 47 10.50 -7.79 2.72
CA TYR A 47 10.16 -7.63 4.14
C TYR A 47 9.26 -8.80 4.63
N PRO A 48 9.82 -10.02 4.79
CA PRO A 48 9.04 -11.25 5.06
C PRO A 48 8.70 -11.40 6.55
N ASP A 49 8.17 -10.33 7.17
CA ASP A 49 7.81 -10.29 8.57
C ASP A 49 6.38 -9.75 8.75
N PRO A 50 5.39 -10.62 9.03
CA PRO A 50 4.02 -10.18 9.23
C PRO A 50 3.85 -9.49 10.58
N THR A 51 4.78 -9.66 11.53
CA THR A 51 4.74 -9.04 12.86
C THR A 51 5.23 -7.60 12.86
N GLY A 52 5.89 -7.16 11.78
CA GLY A 52 6.36 -5.78 11.60
C GLY A 52 5.31 -4.82 11.03
N ILE A 53 4.14 -5.32 10.60
CA ILE A 53 3.08 -4.49 10.01
C ILE A 53 2.64 -3.43 11.03
N TYR A 54 2.59 -2.16 10.58
CA TYR A 54 2.31 -1.01 11.44
C TYR A 54 3.22 -0.90 12.67
N GLY A 55 4.49 -1.30 12.53
CA GLY A 55 5.43 -1.32 13.66
C GLY A 55 5.06 -2.31 14.75
N GLY A 56 4.33 -3.37 14.40
CA GLY A 56 3.81 -4.39 15.31
C GLY A 56 2.55 -4.01 16.08
N ALA A 57 1.92 -2.89 15.73
CA ALA A 57 0.65 -2.47 16.32
C ALA A 57 -0.54 -3.35 15.88
N TRP A 58 -0.39 -4.15 14.81
CA TRP A 58 -1.44 -5.00 14.26
C TRP A 58 -0.97 -6.43 14.05
N GLN A 59 -1.91 -7.36 14.19
CA GLN A 59 -1.73 -8.77 13.83
C GLN A 59 -3.04 -9.27 13.22
N GLY A 60 -2.93 -10.06 12.17
CA GLY A 60 -4.08 -10.65 11.52
C GLY A 60 -3.70 -11.44 10.26
N PRO A 61 -4.70 -11.88 9.49
CA PRO A 61 -4.48 -12.63 8.26
C PRO A 61 -3.71 -11.81 7.22
N VAL A 62 -2.58 -12.35 6.76
CA VAL A 62 -1.80 -11.79 5.65
C VAL A 62 -1.91 -12.73 4.45
N PHE A 63 -2.29 -12.18 3.31
CA PHE A 63 -2.38 -12.90 2.04
C PHE A 63 -1.32 -12.37 1.08
N VAL A 64 -0.54 -13.27 0.48
CA VAL A 64 0.50 -12.92 -0.49
C VAL A 64 0.17 -13.57 -1.82
N LEU A 65 -0.12 -12.75 -2.83
CA LEU A 65 -0.31 -13.22 -4.20
C LEU A 65 1.03 -13.58 -4.84
N THR A 66 1.11 -14.79 -5.38
CA THR A 66 2.28 -15.34 -6.09
C THR A 66 1.83 -16.34 -7.14
N HIS A 67 2.57 -16.43 -8.25
CA HIS A 67 2.35 -17.48 -9.25
C HIS A 67 2.91 -18.85 -8.80
N HIS A 68 3.89 -18.84 -7.90
CA HIS A 68 4.61 -20.01 -7.38
C HIS A 68 4.52 -20.07 -5.86
N PRO A 69 3.37 -20.50 -5.29
CA PRO A 69 3.22 -20.66 -3.84
C PRO A 69 4.11 -21.77 -3.27
N GLU A 70 4.50 -22.75 -4.07
CA GLU A 70 5.42 -23.83 -3.71
C GLU A 70 6.84 -23.34 -3.33
N ASP A 71 7.25 -22.19 -3.87
CA ASP A 71 8.55 -21.57 -3.57
C ASP A 71 8.50 -20.72 -2.29
N ALA A 72 7.34 -20.61 -1.65
CA ALA A 72 7.17 -19.84 -0.43
C ALA A 72 7.62 -20.63 0.79
N GLN A 73 8.43 -19.98 1.64
CA GLN A 73 8.68 -20.50 2.97
C GLN A 73 7.40 -20.39 3.79
N PRO A 74 6.90 -21.48 4.41
CA PRO A 74 5.74 -21.40 5.28
C PRO A 74 5.98 -20.42 6.44
N THR A 75 5.12 -19.43 6.56
CA THR A 75 5.19 -18.40 7.61
C THR A 75 3.87 -18.39 8.38
N PRO A 76 3.89 -18.52 9.72
CA PRO A 76 2.68 -18.45 10.53
C PRO A 76 1.90 -17.16 10.30
N GLY A 77 0.58 -17.25 10.14
CA GLY A 77 -0.30 -16.10 9.89
C GLY A 77 -0.33 -15.60 8.44
N VAL A 78 0.44 -16.24 7.55
CA VAL A 78 0.56 -15.85 6.13
C VAL A 78 0.02 -16.97 5.24
N THR A 79 -0.80 -16.60 4.26
CA THR A 79 -1.33 -17.51 3.25
C THR A 79 -0.87 -17.06 1.87
N PHE A 80 -0.15 -17.93 1.16
CA PHE A 80 0.25 -17.70 -0.23
C PHE A 80 -0.86 -18.16 -1.17
N LEU A 81 -1.33 -17.25 -2.02
CA LEU A 81 -2.43 -17.48 -2.95
C LEU A 81 -1.91 -17.44 -4.39
N SER A 82 -2.38 -18.39 -5.21
CA SER A 82 -2.21 -18.40 -6.66
C SER A 82 -3.58 -18.43 -7.32
N CYS A 83 -4.21 -17.26 -7.42
CA CYS A 83 -5.54 -17.05 -7.98
C CYS A 83 -5.66 -15.66 -8.63
N ASP A 84 -6.80 -15.36 -9.26
CA ASP A 84 -7.09 -14.02 -9.77
C ASP A 84 -7.22 -13.00 -8.62
N VAL A 85 -6.85 -11.76 -8.89
CA VAL A 85 -6.83 -10.67 -7.90
C VAL A 85 -8.20 -10.42 -7.24
N ALA A 86 -9.30 -10.60 -7.97
CA ALA A 86 -10.64 -10.43 -7.41
C ALA A 86 -10.98 -11.54 -6.40
N GLU A 87 -10.53 -12.77 -6.68
CA GLU A 87 -10.70 -13.89 -5.76
C GLU A 87 -9.85 -13.72 -4.50
N ALA A 88 -8.62 -13.21 -4.63
CA ALA A 88 -7.79 -12.89 -3.49
C ALA A 88 -8.43 -11.83 -2.58
N VAL A 89 -9.04 -10.79 -3.15
CA VAL A 89 -9.80 -9.79 -2.38
C VAL A 89 -11.02 -10.43 -1.71
N ARG A 90 -11.74 -11.33 -2.38
CA ARG A 90 -12.87 -12.05 -1.78
C ARG A 90 -12.43 -12.84 -0.54
N ILE A 91 -11.36 -13.61 -0.65
CA ILE A 91 -10.76 -14.38 0.46
C ILE A 91 -10.33 -13.45 1.59
N ALA A 92 -9.63 -12.37 1.26
CA ALA A 92 -9.15 -11.41 2.26
C ALA A 92 -10.31 -10.69 2.98
N ARG A 93 -11.38 -10.32 2.28
CA ARG A 93 -12.57 -9.68 2.87
C ARG A 93 -13.32 -10.63 3.80
N GLU A 94 -13.42 -11.91 3.45
CA GLU A 94 -14.00 -12.93 4.32
C GLU A 94 -13.21 -13.05 5.62
N ALA A 95 -11.88 -13.11 5.52
CA ALA A 95 -10.98 -13.18 6.67
C ALA A 95 -10.95 -11.87 7.50
N ALA A 96 -11.20 -10.72 6.87
CA ALA A 96 -11.20 -9.42 7.53
C ALA A 96 -12.38 -9.22 8.51
N GLY A 97 -13.42 -10.06 8.45
CA GLY A 97 -14.48 -10.04 9.45
C GLY A 97 -15.26 -8.72 9.52
N GLY A 98 -15.45 -8.06 8.36
CA GLY A 98 -16.15 -6.78 8.26
C GLY A 98 -15.28 -5.54 8.49
N LYS A 99 -13.98 -5.72 8.73
CA LYS A 99 -12.96 -4.66 8.75
C LYS A 99 -12.32 -4.46 7.37
N ASN A 100 -11.40 -3.51 7.27
CA ASN A 100 -10.72 -3.17 6.01
C ASN A 100 -9.79 -4.28 5.52
N VAL A 101 -9.65 -4.39 4.20
CA VAL A 101 -8.57 -5.14 3.56
C VAL A 101 -7.57 -4.14 3.01
N GLU A 102 -6.36 -4.13 3.57
CA GLU A 102 -5.31 -3.20 3.18
C GLU A 102 -4.43 -3.82 2.09
N VAL A 103 -4.24 -3.09 0.98
CA VAL A 103 -3.53 -3.58 -0.20
C VAL A 103 -2.09 -3.08 -0.21
N PHE A 104 -1.15 -3.96 0.13
CA PHE A 104 0.29 -3.65 0.25
C PHE A 104 1.03 -4.00 -1.05
N SER A 105 0.50 -3.54 -2.18
CA SER A 105 1.16 -3.68 -3.49
C SER A 105 0.56 -2.71 -4.50
N PRO A 106 1.36 -1.81 -5.11
CA PRO A 106 0.87 -0.89 -6.13
C PRO A 106 0.40 -1.63 -7.39
N THR A 107 1.04 -2.74 -7.76
CA THR A 107 0.65 -3.58 -8.90
C THR A 107 -0.71 -4.24 -8.70
N ILE A 108 -0.99 -4.74 -7.49
CA ILE A 108 -2.30 -5.30 -7.13
C ILE A 108 -3.33 -4.17 -7.07
N GLY A 109 -2.99 -3.06 -6.39
CA GLY A 109 -3.84 -1.87 -6.29
C GLY A 109 -4.30 -1.34 -7.66
N ARG A 110 -3.39 -1.24 -8.64
CA ARG A 110 -3.73 -0.86 -10.02
C ARG A 110 -4.75 -1.81 -10.66
N GLN A 111 -4.53 -3.12 -10.54
CA GLN A 111 -5.45 -4.12 -11.11
C GLN A 111 -6.84 -4.07 -10.45
N LEU A 112 -6.88 -3.78 -9.15
CA LEU A 112 -8.14 -3.61 -8.42
C LEU A 112 -8.85 -2.31 -8.83
N LEU A 113 -8.11 -1.21 -9.04
CA LEU A 113 -8.66 0.05 -9.55
C LEU A 113 -9.29 -0.14 -10.94
N GLU A 114 -8.60 -0.83 -11.85
CA GLU A 114 -9.11 -1.13 -13.20
C GLU A 114 -10.42 -1.95 -13.18
N ARG A 115 -10.66 -2.69 -12.09
CA ARG A 115 -11.84 -3.52 -11.88
C ARG A 115 -12.90 -2.86 -10.98
N GLY A 116 -12.65 -1.66 -10.49
CA GLY A 116 -13.55 -0.96 -9.56
C GLY A 116 -13.69 -1.67 -8.20
N LEU A 117 -12.62 -2.32 -7.72
CA LEU A 117 -12.61 -3.09 -6.47
C LEU A 117 -11.91 -2.38 -5.30
N ILE A 118 -11.38 -1.17 -5.53
CA ILE A 118 -10.86 -0.29 -4.49
C ILE A 118 -11.97 0.66 -4.06
N ASP A 119 -12.26 0.67 -2.75
CA ASP A 119 -13.22 1.59 -2.16
C ASP A 119 -12.57 2.95 -1.86
N GLU A 120 -11.36 2.94 -1.29
CA GLU A 120 -10.65 4.14 -0.84
C GLU A 120 -9.15 4.07 -1.18
N ILE A 121 -8.56 5.25 -1.42
CA ILE A 121 -7.11 5.42 -1.53
C ILE A 121 -6.70 6.47 -0.52
N ASP A 122 -5.94 6.07 0.50
CA ASP A 122 -5.39 6.99 1.48
C ASP A 122 -3.92 7.28 1.20
N LEU A 123 -3.58 8.56 1.01
CA LEU A 123 -2.28 8.99 0.51
C LEU A 123 -1.52 9.85 1.53
N HIS A 124 -0.36 9.33 1.91
CA HIS A 124 0.60 10.04 2.73
C HIS A 124 1.75 10.52 1.85
N ILE A 125 1.74 11.82 1.49
CA ILE A 125 2.70 12.42 0.56
C ILE A 125 3.84 13.07 1.35
N VAL A 126 5.05 12.56 1.16
CA VAL A 126 6.29 13.03 1.80
C VAL A 126 6.97 14.07 0.88
N PRO A 127 7.53 15.16 1.41
CA PRO A 127 8.15 16.23 0.61
C PRO A 127 9.55 15.85 0.09
N VAL A 128 9.64 14.71 -0.59
CA VAL A 128 10.87 14.14 -1.18
C VAL A 128 10.61 13.89 -2.66
N LEU A 129 11.56 14.26 -3.52
CA LEU A 129 11.61 13.80 -4.91
C LEU A 129 12.57 12.61 -4.96
N LEU A 130 12.05 11.39 -5.10
CA LEU A 130 12.86 10.18 -5.00
C LEU A 130 13.61 9.86 -6.30
N GLY A 131 13.04 10.24 -7.45
CA GLY A 131 13.65 10.13 -8.77
C GLY A 131 13.46 8.77 -9.45
N ASP A 132 13.54 7.66 -8.70
CA ASP A 132 13.36 6.30 -9.24
C ASP A 132 12.84 5.31 -8.18
N GLY A 133 12.28 4.19 -8.65
CA GLY A 133 11.78 3.12 -7.81
C GLY A 133 10.41 2.61 -8.24
N ILE A 134 9.62 2.18 -7.25
CA ILE A 134 8.30 1.59 -7.47
C ILE A 134 7.25 2.70 -7.40
N ARG A 135 6.55 2.95 -8.51
CA ARG A 135 5.47 3.94 -8.55
C ARG A 135 4.21 3.45 -7.83
N LEU A 136 3.49 4.37 -7.19
CA LEU A 136 2.16 4.10 -6.65
C LEU A 136 1.20 3.61 -7.74
N PHE A 137 1.19 4.31 -8.88
CA PHE A 137 0.29 4.05 -9.98
C PHE A 137 1.04 4.25 -11.30
N ASP A 138 1.24 3.16 -12.04
CA ASP A 138 1.86 3.15 -13.36
C ASP A 138 0.88 2.51 -14.36
N ASN A 139 0.14 3.33 -15.09
CA ASN A 139 -0.94 2.89 -15.99
C ASN A 139 -0.82 3.53 -17.40
N PRO A 140 0.23 3.20 -18.16
CA PRO A 140 0.42 3.75 -19.50
C PRO A 140 -0.72 3.32 -20.43
N GLY A 141 -1.36 4.30 -21.08
CA GLY A 141 -2.49 4.07 -21.99
C GLY A 141 -3.84 3.84 -21.33
N GLY A 142 -3.91 3.89 -20.00
CA GLY A 142 -5.16 3.79 -19.25
C GLY A 142 -6.01 5.07 -19.29
N ALA A 143 -7.28 4.93 -18.89
CA ALA A 143 -8.18 6.07 -18.74
C ALA A 143 -7.95 6.79 -17.38
N PRO A 144 -8.23 8.10 -17.28
CA PRO A 144 -8.18 8.80 -16.00
C PRO A 144 -9.14 8.20 -14.96
N VAL A 145 -8.64 7.90 -13.77
CA VAL A 145 -9.44 7.53 -12.60
C VAL A 145 -9.76 8.81 -11.83
N ARG A 146 -11.05 9.08 -11.58
CA ARG A 146 -11.48 10.23 -10.77
C ARG A 146 -11.76 9.76 -9.36
N LEU A 147 -11.21 10.47 -8.38
CA LEU A 147 -11.39 10.21 -6.96
C LEU A 147 -12.25 11.30 -6.33
N GLU A 148 -12.98 10.93 -5.27
CA GLU A 148 -13.65 11.85 -4.38
C GLU A 148 -12.83 11.98 -3.10
N LEU A 149 -12.59 13.20 -2.63
CA LEU A 149 -11.88 13.42 -1.38
C LEU A 149 -12.80 13.08 -0.20
N LEU A 150 -12.39 12.13 0.61
CA LEU A 150 -13.15 11.70 1.79
C LEU A 150 -12.86 12.56 3.04
N VAL A 151 -11.68 13.18 3.09
CA VAL A 151 -11.22 14.02 4.20
C VAL A 151 -10.62 15.32 3.67
N GLY A 152 -11.29 16.46 3.92
CA GLY A 152 -10.87 17.81 3.50
C GLY A 152 -12.06 18.71 3.14
N ASP A 153 -11.78 19.96 2.73
CA ASP A 153 -12.81 20.99 2.58
C ASP A 153 -13.49 21.02 1.19
N ASP A 154 -12.77 20.73 0.11
CA ASP A 154 -13.31 20.67 -1.25
C ASP A 154 -12.72 19.49 -2.02
N GLY A 155 -13.53 18.46 -2.26
CA GLY A 155 -13.08 17.24 -2.92
C GLY A 155 -12.84 17.32 -4.42
N LYS A 156 -13.03 18.49 -5.03
CA LYS A 156 -12.70 18.74 -6.45
C LYS A 156 -11.61 19.79 -6.61
N ALA A 157 -11.22 20.49 -5.54
CA ALA A 157 -10.15 21.47 -5.58
C ALA A 157 -8.79 20.79 -5.78
N ALA A 158 -7.87 21.52 -6.41
CA ALA A 158 -6.48 21.14 -6.39
C ALA A 158 -5.92 21.25 -4.96
N VAL A 159 -4.98 20.37 -4.61
CA VAL A 159 -4.21 20.48 -3.37
C VAL A 159 -3.02 21.40 -3.62
N ASP A 160 -3.07 22.61 -3.08
CA ASP A 160 -2.00 23.60 -3.21
C ASP A 160 -0.92 23.40 -2.11
N VAL A 161 0.28 23.00 -2.52
CA VAL A 161 1.45 22.87 -1.63
C VAL A 161 2.67 23.57 -2.21
N ARG A 162 3.53 24.12 -1.33
CA ARG A 162 4.77 24.80 -1.73
C ARG A 162 5.93 24.33 -0.87
N TYR A 163 6.95 23.78 -1.52
CA TYR A 163 8.19 23.36 -0.89
C TYR A 163 9.36 24.23 -1.34
N ARG A 164 10.39 24.32 -0.50
CA ARG A 164 11.71 24.80 -0.89
C ARG A 164 12.68 23.62 -0.88
N THR A 165 13.71 23.66 -1.71
CA THR A 165 14.79 22.68 -1.62
C THR A 165 15.58 22.89 -0.33
N VAL A 166 16.05 21.78 0.24
CA VAL A 166 17.00 21.73 1.36
C VAL A 166 18.29 21.12 0.82
N PRO A 167 19.46 21.74 1.01
CA PRO A 167 20.74 21.13 0.64
C PRO A 167 20.91 19.78 1.36
N GLY A 168 21.40 18.76 0.65
CA GLY A 168 21.50 17.39 1.18
C GLY A 168 22.35 17.28 2.44
N GLU A 169 21.88 16.48 3.40
CA GLU A 169 22.70 15.91 4.49
C GLU A 169 23.66 14.84 3.96
#